data_AF-A0A7X5TCP3-F1
#
_entry.id   AF-A0A7X5TCP3-F1
#
_cell.length_a   1.000
_cell.length_b   1.000
_cell.length_c   1.000
_cell.angle_alpha   90.00
_cell.angle_beta   90.00
_cell.angle_gamma   90.00
#
_symmetry.space_group_name_H-M   'P 1'
#
loop_
_entity.id
_entity.type
_entity.pdbx_description
1 polymer ?
#
loop_
_entity_poly.entity_id
_entity_poly.type
_entity_poly.pdbx_seq_one_letter_code
_entity_poly.pdbx_strand_id
1 'polypeptide(L)'
;MKHFNFLIRLSVVVSALIFTSRFCQKKTDTFTILAISSTRPHNTLYETQIEESAELDTALSQPYTYFGRGGQAYAFFSADGKYVVKFFKQRLFRPSWLLNHLPLPKILHRYRFKRNWKRSDKFARDFFSYKVASEELRDETGILYSHLNPTTHLSKTLLITDRLGIVHPIDLDHFDFVVQKRAEMVYDRIDSLMEMGNQKAAKEALLQVFSLISTRAKKGYRDRDPNIRTNCGFIEDKAVKIDVGRFVKNEEMKTPERHNEELLRITAPFEEWIEIHHPYLLPAFHQYLQETLL
;
A
#
# COMPACT_ATOMS: atom_id res chain seq x y z
N MET A 1 -23.63 -21.83 45.84
CA MET A 1 -22.96 -20.52 46.06
C MET A 1 -21.48 -20.50 45.68
N LYS A 2 -20.62 -21.42 46.15
CA LYS A 2 -19.17 -21.41 45.81
C LYS A 2 -18.86 -21.50 44.31
N HIS A 3 -19.54 -22.38 43.56
CA HIS A 3 -19.37 -22.49 42.10
C HIS A 3 -19.84 -21.25 41.34
N PHE A 4 -20.90 -20.58 41.81
CA PHE A 4 -21.39 -19.35 41.21
C PHE A 4 -20.39 -18.20 41.35
N ASN A 5 -19.82 -18.01 42.55
CA ASN A 5 -18.76 -17.02 42.77
C ASN A 5 -17.49 -17.32 41.97
N PHE A 6 -17.15 -18.60 41.78
CA PHE A 6 -16.04 -19.01 40.92
C PHE A 6 -16.30 -18.64 39.45
N LEU A 7 -17.49 -18.92 38.92
CA LEU A 7 -17.86 -18.56 37.54
C LEU A 7 -17.85 -17.05 37.31
N ILE A 8 -18.32 -16.25 38.27
CA ILE A 8 -18.25 -14.78 38.18
C ILE A 8 -16.79 -14.31 38.12
N ARG A 9 -15.94 -14.80 39.02
CA ARG A 9 -14.51 -14.44 39.02
C ARG A 9 -13.83 -14.83 37.71
N LEU A 10 -14.11 -16.04 37.20
CA LEU A 10 -13.58 -16.49 35.91
C LEU A 10 -14.06 -15.58 34.77
N SER A 11 -15.34 -15.22 34.74
CA SER A 11 -15.89 -14.32 33.73
C SER A 11 -15.22 -12.95 33.77
N VAL A 12 -15.03 -12.37 34.96
CA VAL A 12 -14.34 -11.08 35.13
C VAL A 12 -12.90 -11.16 34.62
N VAL A 13 -12.15 -12.21 34.96
CA VAL A 13 -10.77 -12.40 34.50
C VAL A 13 -10.72 -12.54 32.98
N VAL A 14 -11.59 -13.36 32.38
CA VAL A 14 -11.65 -13.54 30.92
C VAL A 14 -11.99 -12.21 30.24
N SER A 15 -12.98 -11.48 30.74
CA SER A 15 -13.33 -10.15 30.21
C SER A 15 -12.16 -9.18 30.32
N ALA A 16 -11.47 -9.11 31.47
CA ALA A 16 -10.31 -8.25 31.67
C ALA A 16 -9.17 -8.58 30.68
N LEU A 17 -8.90 -9.86 30.43
CA LEU A 17 -7.91 -10.29 29.44
C LEU A 17 -8.31 -9.88 28.02
N ILE A 18 -9.58 -10.02 27.65
CA ILE A 18 -10.09 -9.58 26.34
C ILE A 18 -9.96 -8.06 26.20
N PHE A 19 -10.40 -7.29 27.20
CA PHE A 19 -10.30 -5.83 27.17
C PHE A 19 -8.85 -5.35 27.09
N THR A 20 -7.96 -5.93 27.89
CA THR A 20 -6.53 -5.62 27.86
C THR A 20 -5.93 -5.94 26.50
N SER A 21 -6.24 -7.10 25.92
CA SER A 21 -5.78 -7.47 24.58
C SER A 21 -6.26 -6.48 23.50
N ARG A 22 -7.55 -6.09 23.54
CA ARG A 22 -8.11 -5.11 22.60
C ARG A 22 -7.52 -3.72 22.79
N PHE A 23 -7.25 -3.32 24.02
CA PHE A 23 -6.57 -2.08 24.35
C PHE A 23 -5.15 -2.07 23.77
N CYS A 24 -4.36 -3.11 24.03
CA CYS A 24 -3.01 -3.25 23.47
C CYS A 24 -3.02 -3.21 21.94
N GLN A 25 -3.93 -3.96 21.29
CA GLN A 25 -4.09 -3.95 19.84
C GLN A 25 -4.42 -2.56 19.28
N LYS A 26 -5.26 -1.79 19.99
CA LYS A 26 -5.58 -0.41 19.60
C LYS A 26 -4.38 0.52 19.77
N LYS A 27 -3.59 0.35 20.83
CA LYS A 27 -2.40 1.17 21.10
C LYS A 27 -1.24 0.88 20.16
N THR A 28 -1.11 -0.35 19.67
CA THR A 28 -0.05 -0.74 18.72
C THR A 28 -0.52 -0.76 17.26
N ASP A 29 -1.79 -0.41 16.97
CA ASP A 29 -2.39 -0.65 15.66
C ASP A 29 -2.22 -2.09 15.17
N THR A 30 -2.22 -3.05 16.09
CA THR A 30 -1.96 -4.48 15.88
C THR A 30 -0.57 -4.80 15.33
N PHE A 31 0.36 -3.84 15.29
CA PHE A 31 1.74 -4.06 14.90
C PHE A 31 2.48 -4.92 15.95
N THR A 32 3.23 -5.90 15.46
CA THR A 32 4.25 -6.68 16.17
C THR A 32 5.28 -7.14 15.15
N ILE A 33 6.51 -7.46 15.57
CA ILE A 33 7.53 -8.03 14.66
C ILE A 33 7.05 -9.34 14.03
N LEU A 34 6.35 -10.17 14.79
CA LEU A 34 5.75 -11.40 14.29
C LEU A 34 4.70 -11.14 13.18
N ALA A 35 4.01 -9.99 13.20
CA ALA A 35 3.00 -9.67 12.20
C ALA A 35 3.61 -9.40 10.80
N ILE A 36 4.89 -9.07 10.73
CA ILE A 36 5.61 -8.77 9.48
C ILE A 36 6.65 -9.83 9.09
N SER A 37 7.04 -10.73 10.02
CA SER A 37 8.04 -11.78 9.78
C SER A 37 7.60 -12.80 8.72
N SER A 38 8.34 -12.85 7.62
CA SER A 38 8.11 -13.80 6.53
C SER A 38 8.57 -15.19 6.97
N THR A 39 7.71 -16.19 6.85
CA THR A 39 8.06 -17.60 7.11
C THR A 39 7.78 -18.45 5.87
N ARG A 40 7.69 -17.80 4.72
CA ARG A 40 7.37 -18.45 3.46
C ARG A 40 8.65 -18.97 2.82
N PRO A 41 8.59 -20.06 2.06
CA PRO A 41 9.70 -20.44 1.21
C PRO A 41 9.93 -19.37 0.15
N HIS A 42 11.17 -19.29 -0.31
CA HIS A 42 11.55 -18.51 -1.49
C HIS A 42 10.71 -18.92 -2.71
N ASN A 43 10.30 -17.95 -3.53
CA ASN A 43 9.54 -18.18 -4.75
C ASN A 43 10.05 -17.29 -5.90
N THR A 44 10.58 -17.93 -6.94
CA THR A 44 11.19 -17.26 -8.10
C THR A 44 10.25 -16.32 -8.85
N LEU A 45 8.92 -16.52 -8.75
CA LEU A 45 7.94 -15.61 -9.36
C LEU A 45 7.99 -14.21 -8.75
N TYR A 46 8.35 -14.09 -7.48
CA TYR A 46 8.43 -12.82 -6.75
C TYR A 46 9.85 -12.28 -6.63
N GLU A 47 10.81 -12.91 -7.30
CA GLU A 47 12.16 -12.38 -7.36
C GLU A 47 12.15 -11.04 -8.06
N THR A 48 12.78 -10.05 -7.44
CA THR A 48 12.90 -8.68 -7.95
C THR A 48 14.36 -8.37 -8.14
N GLN A 49 14.69 -7.59 -9.17
CA GLN A 49 16.05 -7.15 -9.38
C GLN A 49 16.40 -6.04 -8.38
N ILE A 50 17.49 -6.23 -7.64
CA ILE A 50 18.11 -5.15 -6.87
C ILE A 50 18.91 -4.33 -7.87
N GLU A 51 18.43 -3.14 -8.20
CA GLU A 51 19.28 -2.13 -8.81
C GLU A 51 19.96 -1.35 -7.67
N GLU A 52 21.19 -1.74 -7.39
CA GLU A 52 22.03 -1.03 -6.43
C GLU A 52 22.15 0.43 -6.86
N SER A 53 21.69 1.33 -5.99
CA SER A 53 21.75 2.76 -6.21
C SER A 53 22.06 3.46 -4.90
N ALA A 54 22.80 4.55 -4.99
CA ALA A 54 23.12 5.38 -3.82
C ALA A 54 21.84 5.88 -3.11
N GLU A 55 20.75 6.07 -3.85
CA GLU A 55 19.44 6.45 -3.30
C GLU A 55 18.85 5.31 -2.43
N LEU A 56 18.84 4.07 -2.94
CA LEU A 56 18.36 2.92 -2.16
C LEU A 56 19.22 2.66 -0.93
N ASP A 57 20.55 2.76 -1.05
CA ASP A 57 21.46 2.62 0.08
C ASP A 57 21.21 3.69 1.15
N THR A 58 21.00 4.94 0.74
CA THR A 58 20.63 6.04 1.64
C THR A 58 19.28 5.76 2.32
N ALA A 59 18.30 5.27 1.56
CA ALA A 59 16.99 4.93 2.11
C ALA A 59 17.07 3.79 3.14
N LEU A 60 17.92 2.78 2.93
CA LEU A 60 18.04 1.62 3.83
C LEU A 60 19.02 1.82 5.00
N SER A 61 19.81 2.90 5.01
CA SER A 61 20.83 3.14 6.04
C SER A 61 20.38 4.08 7.17
N GLN A 62 19.10 4.45 7.20
CA GLN A 62 18.54 5.39 8.17
C GLN A 62 17.40 4.78 8.98
N PRO A 63 17.10 5.30 10.20
CA PRO A 63 16.02 4.79 11.01
C PRO A 63 14.65 5.23 10.49
N TYR A 64 13.63 4.46 10.84
CA TYR A 64 12.25 4.69 10.42
C TYR A 64 11.30 4.73 11.61
N THR A 65 10.26 5.56 11.54
CA THR A 65 9.24 5.69 12.59
C THR A 65 7.86 5.30 12.07
N TYR A 66 7.10 4.56 12.89
CA TYR A 66 5.76 4.13 12.55
C TYR A 66 4.86 5.31 12.18
N PHE A 67 4.29 5.25 10.98
CA PHE A 67 3.33 6.24 10.51
C PHE A 67 1.90 5.73 10.63
N GLY A 68 1.65 4.51 10.16
CA GLY A 68 0.29 3.96 10.14
C GLY A 68 0.19 2.58 9.52
N ARG A 69 -1.05 2.15 9.29
CA ARG A 69 -1.34 0.86 8.66
C ARG A 69 -2.35 1.00 7.53
N GLY A 70 -2.05 0.35 6.41
CA GLY A 70 -2.99 0.15 5.30
C GLY A 70 -3.67 -1.20 5.38
N GLY A 71 -4.38 -1.59 4.31
CA GLY A 71 -5.01 -2.91 4.21
C GLY A 71 -3.98 -4.05 4.22
N GLN A 72 -2.83 -3.87 3.56
CA GLN A 72 -1.84 -4.92 3.29
C GLN A 72 -0.54 -4.78 4.09
N ALA A 73 -0.15 -3.56 4.46
CA ALA A 73 1.17 -3.27 5.05
C ALA A 73 1.09 -2.30 6.23
N TYR A 74 2.16 -2.26 7.02
CA TYR A 74 2.48 -1.20 7.96
C TYR A 74 3.47 -0.25 7.31
N ALA A 75 3.24 1.06 7.41
CA ALA A 75 4.08 2.09 6.81
C ALA A 75 4.90 2.80 7.89
N PHE A 76 6.17 3.02 7.58
CA PHE A 76 7.10 3.74 8.42
C PHE A 76 7.78 4.82 7.59
N PHE A 77 7.96 6.00 8.16
CA PHE A 77 8.65 7.12 7.51
C PHE A 77 10.10 7.19 7.93
N SER A 78 10.97 7.47 6.98
CA SER A 78 12.39 7.69 7.21
C SER A 78 12.62 8.92 8.08
N ALA A 79 13.76 8.98 8.77
CA ALA A 79 14.14 10.11 9.61
C ALA A 79 14.26 11.42 8.83
N ASP A 80 14.72 11.37 7.58
CA ASP A 80 14.77 12.54 6.67
C ASP A 80 13.41 12.91 6.07
N GLY A 81 12.37 12.11 6.30
CA GLY A 81 11.03 12.31 5.79
C GLY A 81 10.86 12.10 4.28
N LYS A 82 11.88 11.62 3.56
CA LYS A 82 11.88 11.44 2.10
C LYS A 82 11.40 10.07 1.63
N TYR A 83 11.43 9.06 2.49
CA TYR A 83 11.13 7.68 2.13
C TYR A 83 10.08 7.06 3.04
N VAL A 84 9.45 6.02 2.52
CA VAL A 84 8.51 5.16 3.22
C VAL A 84 8.96 3.72 3.05
N VAL A 85 9.10 3.00 4.17
CA VAL A 85 9.24 1.54 4.16
C VAL A 85 7.91 0.93 4.56
N LYS A 86 7.43 0.00 3.73
CA LYS A 86 6.17 -0.72 3.94
C LYS A 86 6.46 -2.19 4.21
N PHE A 87 6.15 -2.67 5.41
CA PHE A 87 6.27 -4.09 5.78
C PHE A 87 4.93 -4.80 5.63
N PHE A 88 4.92 -5.94 4.92
CA PHE A 88 3.68 -6.66 4.64
C PHE A 88 3.13 -7.42 5.85
N LYS A 89 1.79 -7.41 5.99
CA LYS A 89 1.07 -8.14 7.05
C LYS A 89 0.95 -9.61 6.72
N GLN A 90 1.84 -10.42 7.27
CA GLN A 90 1.93 -11.86 6.98
C GLN A 90 0.68 -12.64 7.40
N ARG A 91 -0.05 -12.17 8.43
CA ARG A 91 -1.31 -12.78 8.87
C ARG A 91 -2.40 -12.78 7.77
N LEU A 92 -2.35 -11.85 6.82
CA LEU A 92 -3.32 -11.81 5.72
C LEU A 92 -3.15 -12.99 4.76
N PHE A 93 -1.94 -13.51 4.67
CA PHE A 93 -1.55 -14.57 3.75
C PHE A 93 -1.58 -15.96 4.41
N ARG A 94 -1.60 -16.02 5.74
CA ARG A 94 -1.67 -17.30 6.47
C ARG A 94 -3.11 -17.76 6.73
N PRO A 95 -3.44 -19.03 6.47
CA PRO A 95 -4.67 -19.63 6.97
C PRO A 95 -4.71 -19.55 8.51
N SER A 96 -5.92 -19.48 9.08
CA SER A 96 -6.06 -19.58 10.53
C SER A 96 -5.58 -20.98 10.95
N TRP A 97 -4.68 -21.06 11.92
CA TRP A 97 -4.18 -22.32 12.46
C TRP A 97 -5.33 -23.28 12.82
N LEU A 98 -6.34 -22.76 13.54
CA LEU A 98 -7.55 -23.51 13.90
C LEU A 98 -8.29 -24.09 12.68
N LEU A 99 -8.39 -23.34 11.59
CA LEU A 99 -9.11 -23.80 10.39
C LEU A 99 -8.37 -24.94 9.67
N ASN A 100 -7.05 -24.99 9.80
CA ASN A 100 -6.23 -26.01 9.14
C ASN A 100 -6.13 -27.31 9.96
N HIS A 101 -6.11 -27.24 11.29
CA HIS A 101 -5.87 -28.40 12.14
C HIS A 101 -7.14 -29.00 12.77
N LEU A 102 -8.27 -28.29 12.81
CA LEU A 102 -9.52 -28.85 13.32
C LEU A 102 -10.13 -29.82 12.29
N PRO A 103 -10.54 -31.04 12.68
CA PRO A 103 -11.30 -31.93 11.81
C PRO A 103 -12.69 -31.32 11.57
N LEU A 104 -12.94 -30.82 10.37
CA LEU A 104 -14.18 -30.14 10.00
C LEU A 104 -15.11 -31.08 9.20
N PRO A 105 -16.44 -30.98 9.35
CA PRO A 105 -17.40 -31.62 8.45
C PRO A 105 -17.14 -31.30 6.96
N LYS A 106 -17.46 -32.22 6.03
CA LYS A 106 -17.22 -32.07 4.57
C LYS A 106 -17.71 -30.74 3.96
N ILE A 107 -18.82 -30.20 4.46
CA ILE A 107 -19.36 -28.89 4.03
C ILE A 107 -18.40 -27.74 4.36
N LEU A 108 -17.75 -27.81 5.52
CA LEU A 108 -16.78 -26.82 5.98
C LEU A 108 -15.40 -26.98 5.31
N HIS A 109 -15.09 -28.16 4.75
CA HIS A 109 -13.92 -28.34 3.89
C HIS A 109 -13.99 -27.47 2.62
N ARG A 110 -15.15 -27.39 1.96
CA ARG A 110 -15.35 -26.53 0.78
C ARG A 110 -15.16 -25.05 1.14
N TYR A 111 -15.71 -24.62 2.29
CA TYR A 111 -15.51 -23.28 2.80
C TYR A 111 -14.04 -22.97 3.07
N ARG A 112 -13.32 -23.89 3.74
CA ARG A 112 -11.88 -23.77 4.01
C ARG A 112 -11.07 -23.64 2.71
N PHE A 113 -11.32 -24.52 1.74
CA PHE A 113 -10.63 -24.48 0.45
C PHE A 113 -10.86 -23.15 -0.27
N LYS A 114 -12.12 -22.72 -0.41
CA LYS A 114 -12.47 -21.44 -1.05
C LYS A 114 -11.82 -20.25 -0.35
N ARG A 115 -11.78 -20.25 1.00
CA ARG A 115 -11.16 -19.19 1.79
C ARG A 115 -9.64 -19.16 1.63
N ASN A 116 -8.98 -20.32 1.64
CA ASN A 116 -7.54 -20.43 1.44
C ASN A 116 -7.15 -20.04 0.01
N TRP A 117 -7.91 -20.51 -0.99
CA TRP A 117 -7.72 -20.12 -2.39
C TRP A 117 -7.82 -18.60 -2.57
N LYS A 118 -8.89 -17.96 -2.10
CA LYS A 118 -9.06 -16.48 -2.19
C LYS A 118 -7.89 -15.70 -1.56
N ARG A 119 -7.31 -16.22 -0.47
CA ARG A 119 -6.16 -15.59 0.19
C ARG A 119 -4.89 -15.76 -0.62
N SER A 120 -4.64 -16.97 -1.12
CA SER A 120 -3.48 -17.27 -1.97
C SER A 120 -3.53 -16.46 -3.27
N ASP A 121 -4.71 -16.38 -3.89
CA ASP A 121 -4.96 -15.62 -5.11
C ASP A 121 -4.81 -14.11 -4.86
N LYS A 122 -5.35 -13.59 -3.75
CA LYS A 122 -5.09 -12.20 -3.34
C LYS A 122 -3.61 -11.93 -3.14
N PHE A 123 -2.92 -12.79 -2.39
CA PHE A 123 -1.49 -12.68 -2.17
C PHE A 123 -0.71 -12.63 -3.48
N ALA A 124 -0.95 -13.57 -4.39
CA ALA A 124 -0.26 -13.66 -5.66
C ALA A 124 -0.47 -12.40 -6.51
N ARG A 125 -1.70 -11.87 -6.57
CA ARG A 125 -1.99 -10.61 -7.26
C ARG A 125 -1.28 -9.43 -6.64
N ASP A 126 -1.36 -9.28 -5.32
CA ASP A 126 -0.76 -8.15 -4.62
C ASP A 126 0.76 -8.15 -4.84
N PHE A 127 1.42 -9.30 -4.65
CA PHE A 127 2.88 -9.43 -4.82
C PHE A 127 3.33 -9.23 -6.27
N PHE A 128 2.59 -9.79 -7.24
CA PHE A 128 2.83 -9.50 -8.66
C PHE A 128 2.74 -8.00 -8.94
N SER A 129 1.73 -7.33 -8.38
CA SER A 129 1.53 -5.90 -8.55
C SER A 129 2.69 -5.06 -8.00
N TYR A 130 3.23 -5.42 -6.82
CA TYR A 130 4.41 -4.76 -6.26
C TYR A 130 5.68 -5.01 -7.08
N LYS A 131 5.85 -6.23 -7.62
CA LYS A 131 6.96 -6.56 -8.51
C LYS A 131 6.93 -5.71 -9.78
N VAL A 132 5.79 -5.68 -10.46
CA VAL A 132 5.58 -4.83 -11.65
C VAL A 132 5.80 -3.36 -11.30
N ALA A 133 5.30 -2.91 -10.16
CA ALA A 133 5.49 -1.54 -9.73
C ALA A 133 6.98 -1.17 -9.54
N SER A 134 7.77 -2.09 -8.99
CA SER A 134 9.22 -1.93 -8.86
C SER A 134 10.02 -2.20 -10.13
N GLU A 135 9.49 -2.83 -11.17
CA GLU A 135 10.28 -3.19 -12.37
C GLU A 135 9.87 -2.37 -13.60
N GLU A 136 8.58 -2.12 -13.78
CA GLU A 136 8.02 -1.51 -15.00
C GLU A 136 7.38 -0.13 -14.75
N LEU A 137 6.98 0.14 -13.50
CA LEU A 137 6.26 1.37 -13.12
C LEU A 137 6.96 2.18 -12.02
N ARG A 138 8.29 2.11 -11.94
CA ARG A 138 9.06 2.84 -10.91
C ARG A 138 8.75 4.34 -10.93
N ASP A 139 8.73 4.89 -12.12
CA ASP A 139 8.46 6.30 -12.40
C ASP A 139 7.04 6.74 -12.01
N GLU A 140 6.05 5.88 -12.20
CA GLU A 140 4.65 6.15 -11.87
C GLU A 140 4.32 5.83 -10.41
N THR A 141 5.23 5.22 -9.65
CA THR A 141 4.96 4.75 -8.29
C THR A 141 5.94 5.28 -7.24
N GLY A 142 7.12 5.75 -7.65
CA GLY A 142 8.20 6.12 -6.75
C GLY A 142 8.80 4.96 -5.97
N ILE A 143 8.55 3.70 -6.38
CA ILE A 143 9.15 2.54 -5.73
C ILE A 143 10.61 2.43 -6.13
N LEU A 144 11.47 2.34 -5.11
CA LEU A 144 12.90 2.12 -5.27
C LEU A 144 13.22 0.63 -5.30
N TYR A 145 12.58 -0.13 -4.41
CA TYR A 145 12.86 -1.56 -4.27
C TYR A 145 11.71 -2.30 -3.61
N SER A 146 11.45 -3.53 -4.07
CA SER A 146 10.47 -4.46 -3.48
C SER A 146 11.17 -5.74 -3.09
N HIS A 147 11.39 -5.98 -1.79
CA HIS A 147 11.91 -7.26 -1.29
C HIS A 147 10.74 -8.19 -0.96
N LEU A 148 10.47 -9.18 -1.81
CA LEU A 148 9.26 -10.01 -1.73
C LEU A 148 9.54 -11.50 -1.40
N ASN A 149 10.81 -11.83 -1.20
CA ASN A 149 11.30 -13.16 -0.83
C ASN A 149 12.27 -13.04 0.34
N PRO A 150 12.37 -14.06 1.22
CA PRO A 150 13.51 -14.15 2.11
C PRO A 150 14.79 -14.35 1.31
N THR A 151 15.86 -13.68 1.72
CA THR A 151 17.19 -13.75 1.10
C THR A 151 18.26 -13.93 2.18
N THR A 152 19.53 -13.91 1.80
CA THR A 152 20.69 -13.99 2.73
C THR A 152 21.81 -13.06 2.29
N HIS A 153 21.56 -12.19 1.31
CA HIS A 153 22.59 -11.41 0.61
C HIS A 153 22.34 -9.91 0.71
N LEU A 154 21.19 -9.47 1.22
CA LEU A 154 20.96 -8.06 1.46
C LEU A 154 21.78 -7.59 2.67
N SER A 155 21.87 -8.41 3.72
CA SER A 155 22.73 -8.23 4.90
C SER A 155 22.65 -6.84 5.53
N LYS A 156 21.44 -6.27 5.56
CA LYS A 156 21.14 -4.93 6.12
C LYS A 156 20.20 -5.05 7.30
N THR A 157 20.54 -4.36 8.39
CA THR A 157 19.66 -4.19 9.55
C THR A 157 19.04 -2.81 9.53
N LEU A 158 17.71 -2.75 9.55
CA LEU A 158 16.95 -1.52 9.64
C LEU A 158 16.45 -1.28 11.06
N LEU A 159 16.64 -0.07 11.59
CA LEU A 159 16.06 0.34 12.86
C LEU A 159 14.67 0.92 12.63
N ILE A 160 13.64 0.31 13.21
CA ILE A 160 12.27 0.82 13.17
C ILE A 160 11.77 1.16 14.57
N THR A 161 11.08 2.28 14.71
CA THR A 161 10.43 2.70 15.96
C THR A 161 8.93 2.48 15.82
N ASP A 162 8.35 1.69 16.73
CA ASP A 162 6.91 1.42 16.70
C ASP A 162 6.07 2.59 17.28
N ARG A 163 4.75 2.43 17.28
CA ARG A 163 3.81 3.44 17.77
C ARG A 163 3.97 3.76 19.26
N LEU A 164 4.59 2.88 20.04
CA LEU A 164 4.87 3.08 21.46
C LEU A 164 6.25 3.69 21.72
N GLY A 165 7.01 4.00 20.66
CA GLY A 165 8.38 4.53 20.78
C GLY A 165 9.43 3.45 21.03
N ILE A 166 9.09 2.16 20.89
CA ILE A 166 10.03 1.07 21.09
C ILE A 166 10.82 0.87 19.78
N VAL A 167 12.14 0.84 19.90
CA VAL A 167 13.06 0.62 18.77
C VAL A 167 13.28 -0.88 18.57
N HIS A 168 13.16 -1.34 17.32
CA HIS A 168 13.35 -2.71 16.91
C HIS A 168 14.41 -2.78 15.80
N PRO A 169 15.50 -3.53 15.98
CA PRO A 169 16.39 -3.89 14.87
C PRO A 169 15.76 -5.01 14.03
N ILE A 170 15.71 -4.81 12.71
CA ILE A 170 15.09 -5.74 11.77
C ILE A 170 16.11 -6.13 10.72
N ASP A 171 16.46 -7.41 10.69
CA ASP A 171 17.25 -8.00 9.61
C ASP A 171 16.40 -8.12 8.34
N LEU A 172 16.69 -7.31 7.33
CA LEU A 172 15.86 -7.17 6.13
C LEU A 172 15.80 -8.44 5.28
N ASP A 173 16.79 -9.33 5.38
CA ASP A 173 16.81 -10.62 4.67
C ASP A 173 15.60 -11.51 5.03
N HIS A 174 14.93 -11.27 6.17
CA HIS A 174 13.85 -12.11 6.71
C HIS A 174 12.43 -11.53 6.59
N PHE A 175 12.26 -10.35 5.97
CA PHE A 175 10.96 -9.66 5.92
C PHE A 175 10.60 -9.28 4.49
N ASP A 176 9.32 -9.36 4.16
CA ASP A 176 8.85 -8.79 2.90
C ASP A 176 8.59 -7.29 3.13
N PHE A 177 9.20 -6.44 2.31
CA PHE A 177 9.04 -5.00 2.41
C PHE A 177 9.18 -4.30 1.06
N VAL A 178 8.77 -3.03 1.02
CA VAL A 178 8.94 -2.15 -0.14
C VAL A 178 9.49 -0.83 0.35
N VAL A 179 10.49 -0.30 -0.36
CA VAL A 179 11.03 1.05 -0.20
C VAL A 179 10.45 1.92 -1.30
N GLN A 180 9.82 3.03 -0.90
CA GLN A 180 9.17 3.96 -1.81
C GLN A 180 9.51 5.40 -1.40
N LYS A 181 9.67 6.30 -2.35
CA LYS A 181 9.73 7.74 -2.08
C LYS A 181 8.42 8.19 -1.45
N ARG A 182 8.49 9.11 -0.49
CA ARG A 182 7.31 9.70 0.13
C ARG A 182 6.70 10.72 -0.81
N ALA A 183 5.38 10.66 -0.96
CA ALA A 183 4.62 11.59 -1.77
C ALA A 183 3.72 12.49 -0.93
N GLU A 184 3.48 13.70 -1.40
CA GLU A 184 2.46 14.64 -0.93
C GLU A 184 1.13 14.30 -1.61
N MET A 185 -0.01 14.25 -0.90
CA MET A 185 -1.27 13.82 -1.51
C MET A 185 -1.77 14.82 -2.57
N VAL A 186 -2.40 14.32 -3.64
CA VAL A 186 -2.85 15.17 -4.77
C VAL A 186 -3.75 16.31 -4.33
N TYR A 187 -4.72 16.02 -3.45
CA TYR A 187 -5.73 17.00 -3.04
C TYR A 187 -5.08 18.08 -2.17
N ASP A 188 -4.31 17.66 -1.16
CA ASP A 188 -3.55 18.55 -0.27
C ASP A 188 -2.59 19.47 -1.05
N ARG A 189 -1.92 18.95 -2.09
CA ARG A 189 -1.05 19.74 -2.98
C ARG A 189 -1.83 20.82 -3.72
N ILE A 190 -2.96 20.47 -4.32
CA ILE A 190 -3.78 21.40 -5.09
C ILE A 190 -4.39 22.47 -4.18
N ASP A 191 -4.93 22.07 -3.03
CA ASP A 191 -5.44 23.00 -2.01
C ASP A 191 -4.35 24.02 -1.64
N SER A 192 -3.16 23.54 -1.26
CA SER A 192 -2.04 24.39 -0.86
C SER A 192 -1.60 25.35 -1.97
N LEU A 193 -1.49 24.88 -3.22
CA LEU A 193 -1.13 25.73 -4.36
C LEU A 193 -2.17 26.82 -4.63
N MET A 194 -3.45 26.50 -4.49
CA MET A 194 -4.54 27.45 -4.69
C MET A 194 -4.63 28.47 -3.55
N GLU A 195 -4.43 28.06 -2.30
CA GLU A 195 -4.33 28.95 -1.14
C GLU A 195 -3.16 29.94 -1.28
N MET A 196 -2.04 29.51 -1.87
CA MET A 196 -0.89 30.36 -2.19
C MET A 196 -1.09 31.22 -3.44
N GLY A 197 -2.23 31.13 -4.13
CA GLY A 197 -2.52 31.86 -5.36
C GLY A 197 -1.72 31.37 -6.59
N ASN A 198 -1.03 30.24 -6.49
CA ASN A 198 -0.21 29.69 -7.57
C ASN A 198 -1.04 28.83 -8.53
N GLN A 199 -1.95 29.49 -9.23
CA GLN A 199 -2.87 28.84 -10.17
C GLN A 199 -2.16 28.11 -11.31
N LYS A 200 -1.00 28.61 -11.75
CA LYS A 200 -0.21 27.98 -12.80
C LYS A 200 0.27 26.59 -12.35
N ALA A 201 0.90 26.51 -11.18
CA ALA A 201 1.36 25.24 -10.64
C ALA A 201 0.21 24.27 -10.34
N ALA A 202 -0.95 24.78 -9.88
CA ALA A 202 -2.13 23.93 -9.68
C ALA A 202 -2.63 23.31 -11.01
N LYS A 203 -2.64 24.07 -12.11
CA LYS A 203 -2.97 23.54 -13.45
C LYS A 203 -1.93 22.51 -13.92
N GLU A 204 -0.65 22.77 -13.70
CA GLU A 204 0.43 21.80 -13.99
C GLU A 204 0.26 20.51 -13.18
N ALA A 205 -0.11 20.62 -11.90
CA ALA A 205 -0.42 19.46 -11.05
C ALA A 205 -1.60 18.65 -11.60
N LEU A 206 -2.68 19.29 -12.07
CA LEU A 206 -3.78 18.58 -12.72
C LEU A 206 -3.29 17.78 -13.92
N LEU A 207 -2.53 18.42 -14.83
CA LEU A 207 -1.97 17.76 -16.01
C LEU A 207 -1.12 16.53 -15.65
N GLN A 208 -0.36 16.60 -14.56
CA GLN A 208 0.44 15.46 -14.07
C GLN A 208 -0.44 14.28 -13.63
N VAL A 209 -1.60 14.53 -13.00
CA VAL A 209 -2.56 13.48 -12.64
C VAL A 209 -3.10 12.77 -13.88
N PHE A 210 -3.48 13.52 -14.92
CA PHE A 210 -3.88 12.94 -16.22
C PHE A 210 -2.75 12.14 -16.85
N SER A 211 -1.53 12.69 -16.81
CA SER A 211 -0.32 12.04 -17.35
C SER A 211 -0.02 10.72 -16.66
N LEU A 212 -0.17 10.65 -15.33
CA LEU A 212 -0.01 9.43 -14.56
C LEU A 212 -0.99 8.33 -15.01
N ILE A 213 -2.28 8.67 -15.11
CA ILE A 213 -3.33 7.71 -15.52
C ILE A 213 -3.08 7.23 -16.94
N SER A 214 -2.79 8.17 -17.85
CA SER A 214 -2.58 7.88 -19.26
C SER A 214 -1.33 7.02 -19.49
N THR A 215 -0.21 7.38 -18.86
CA THR A 215 1.06 6.64 -18.98
C THR A 215 0.92 5.20 -18.49
N ARG A 216 0.29 5.00 -17.33
CA ARG A 216 0.01 3.65 -16.79
C ARG A 216 -0.84 2.81 -17.76
N ALA A 217 -1.91 3.39 -18.31
CA ALA A 217 -2.78 2.69 -19.23
C ALA A 217 -2.06 2.35 -20.56
N LYS A 218 -1.26 3.28 -21.10
CA LYS A 218 -0.41 3.08 -22.29
C LYS A 218 0.65 1.99 -22.10
N LYS A 219 1.12 1.78 -20.86
CA LYS A 219 1.97 0.64 -20.50
C LYS A 219 1.21 -0.70 -20.43
N GLY A 220 -0.12 -0.71 -20.61
CA GLY A 220 -0.94 -1.92 -20.59
C GLY A 220 -1.37 -2.35 -19.19
N TYR A 221 -1.45 -1.42 -18.23
CA TYR A 221 -1.84 -1.73 -16.86
C TYR A 221 -3.19 -1.11 -16.50
N ARG A 222 -4.06 -1.92 -15.90
CA ARG A 222 -5.34 -1.49 -15.29
C ARG A 222 -5.21 -1.39 -13.77
N ASP A 223 -5.85 -0.39 -13.17
CA ASP A 223 -5.83 -0.13 -11.74
C ASP A 223 -7.22 -0.43 -11.15
N ARG A 224 -7.27 -1.45 -10.30
CA ARG A 224 -8.52 -1.86 -9.63
C ARG A 224 -8.82 -1.08 -8.35
N ASP A 225 -7.99 -0.10 -7.99
CA ASP A 225 -8.21 0.82 -6.86
C ASP A 225 -7.72 2.24 -7.17
N PRO A 226 -8.29 2.92 -8.18
CA PRO A 226 -7.73 4.14 -8.76
C PRO A 226 -8.07 5.41 -8.00
N ASN A 227 -8.51 5.32 -6.74
CA ASN A 227 -8.93 6.49 -5.96
C ASN A 227 -7.78 7.51 -5.85
N ILE A 228 -7.91 8.65 -6.55
CA ILE A 228 -6.88 9.70 -6.61
C ILE A 228 -6.64 10.28 -5.20
N ARG A 229 -7.71 10.54 -4.45
CA ARG A 229 -7.65 11.18 -3.13
C ARG A 229 -6.78 10.42 -2.14
N THR A 230 -6.85 9.08 -2.14
CA THR A 230 -6.16 8.27 -1.12
C THR A 230 -4.92 7.56 -1.65
N ASN A 231 -4.82 7.36 -2.96
CA ASN A 231 -3.82 6.45 -3.53
C ASN A 231 -2.87 7.14 -4.51
N CYS A 232 -3.04 8.45 -4.78
CA CYS A 232 -2.14 9.22 -5.63
C CYS A 232 -1.53 10.39 -4.84
N GLY A 233 -0.31 10.77 -5.21
CA GLY A 233 0.37 11.93 -4.68
C GLY A 233 1.43 12.46 -5.63
N PHE A 234 2.26 13.37 -5.14
CA PHE A 234 3.35 14.00 -5.85
C PHE A 234 4.68 13.69 -5.17
N ILE A 235 5.65 13.30 -5.97
CA ILE A 235 7.06 13.35 -5.59
C ILE A 235 7.63 14.51 -6.41
N GLU A 236 8.05 15.56 -5.72
CA GLU A 236 8.42 16.82 -6.36
C GLU A 236 7.25 17.32 -7.23
N ASP A 237 7.43 17.41 -8.54
CA ASP A 237 6.40 17.87 -9.48
C ASP A 237 5.75 16.74 -10.29
N LYS A 238 6.09 15.47 -10.01
CA LYS A 238 5.56 14.31 -10.74
C LYS A 238 4.46 13.60 -9.94
N ALA A 239 3.30 13.42 -10.56
CA ALA A 239 2.24 12.62 -9.96
C ALA A 239 2.60 11.13 -9.99
N VAL A 240 2.35 10.44 -8.87
CA VAL A 240 2.63 9.02 -8.67
C VAL A 240 1.48 8.31 -7.95
N LYS A 241 1.42 7.00 -8.13
CA LYS A 241 0.57 6.06 -7.40
C LYS A 241 1.29 5.54 -6.16
N ILE A 242 0.74 5.84 -5.00
CA ILE A 242 1.32 5.45 -3.70
C ILE A 242 0.90 4.02 -3.31
N ASP A 243 -0.36 3.65 -3.53
CA ASP A 243 -0.85 2.28 -3.28
C ASP A 243 -0.88 1.46 -4.57
N VAL A 244 0.08 0.55 -4.69
CA VAL A 244 0.32 -0.23 -5.91
C VAL A 244 -0.18 -1.67 -5.79
N GLY A 245 -0.99 -2.02 -4.78
CA GLY A 245 -1.39 -3.41 -4.54
C GLY A 245 -2.41 -4.00 -5.53
N ARG A 246 -2.86 -3.24 -6.54
CA ARG A 246 -4.04 -3.57 -7.36
C ARG A 246 -3.88 -3.38 -8.87
N PHE A 247 -2.65 -3.31 -9.37
CA PHE A 247 -2.37 -3.32 -10.80
C PHE A 247 -2.55 -4.71 -11.40
N VAL A 248 -3.10 -4.74 -12.60
CA VAL A 248 -3.26 -5.96 -13.39
C VAL A 248 -2.89 -5.64 -14.83
N LYS A 249 -2.07 -6.52 -15.42
CA LYS A 249 -1.75 -6.43 -16.85
C LYS A 249 -3.01 -6.64 -17.67
N ASN A 250 -3.29 -5.71 -18.56
CA ASN A 250 -4.43 -5.72 -19.45
C ASN A 250 -4.05 -4.94 -20.71
N GLU A 251 -3.62 -5.65 -21.75
CA GLU A 251 -3.21 -5.04 -23.02
C GLU A 251 -4.33 -4.26 -23.70
N GLU A 252 -5.60 -4.57 -23.42
CA GLU A 252 -6.73 -3.77 -23.91
C GLU A 252 -6.67 -2.31 -23.43
N MET A 253 -5.98 -2.02 -22.31
CA MET A 253 -5.79 -0.63 -21.84
C MET A 253 -5.05 0.27 -22.82
N LYS A 254 -4.36 -0.31 -23.80
CA LYS A 254 -3.67 0.40 -24.87
C LYS A 254 -4.62 0.82 -26.00
N THR A 255 -5.83 0.28 -26.07
CA THR A 255 -6.81 0.73 -27.08
C THR A 255 -7.43 2.05 -26.64
N PRO A 256 -7.69 2.98 -27.58
CA PRO A 256 -8.29 4.28 -27.24
C PRO A 256 -9.60 4.14 -26.46
N GLU A 257 -10.45 3.17 -26.80
CA GLU A 257 -11.76 2.99 -26.18
C GLU A 257 -11.64 2.66 -24.69
N ARG A 258 -10.78 1.70 -24.33
CA ARG A 258 -10.57 1.27 -22.95
C ARG A 258 -9.78 2.30 -22.15
N HIS A 259 -8.81 2.94 -22.80
CA HIS A 259 -8.07 4.05 -22.20
C HIS A 259 -9.02 5.16 -21.77
N ASN A 260 -9.91 5.58 -22.68
CA ASN A 260 -10.85 6.66 -22.47
C ASN A 260 -11.90 6.31 -21.42
N GLU A 261 -12.43 5.08 -21.44
CA GLU A 261 -13.34 4.56 -20.41
C GLU A 261 -12.71 4.65 -19.00
N GLU A 262 -11.45 4.21 -18.88
CA GLU A 262 -10.72 4.23 -17.62
C GLU A 262 -10.42 5.67 -17.17
N LEU A 263 -9.99 6.54 -18.07
CA LEU A 263 -9.68 7.93 -17.74
C LEU A 263 -10.91 8.63 -17.16
N LEU A 264 -12.04 8.61 -17.89
CA LEU A 264 -13.30 9.21 -17.46
C LEU A 264 -13.76 8.67 -16.11
N ARG A 265 -13.69 7.35 -15.92
CA ARG A 265 -14.10 6.69 -14.67
C ARG A 265 -13.25 7.13 -13.49
N ILE A 266 -11.95 7.31 -13.68
CA ILE A 266 -11.03 7.68 -12.60
C ILE A 266 -11.13 9.16 -12.27
N THR A 267 -11.28 10.01 -13.28
CA THR A 267 -11.27 11.46 -13.12
C THR A 267 -12.62 12.02 -12.67
N ALA A 268 -13.75 11.33 -12.87
CA ALA A 268 -15.08 11.84 -12.50
C ALA A 268 -15.19 12.28 -11.02
N PRO A 269 -14.80 11.50 -10.00
CA PRO A 269 -14.85 11.97 -8.61
C PRO A 269 -13.88 13.13 -8.31
N PHE A 270 -12.83 13.25 -9.13
CA PHE A 270 -11.86 14.33 -8.99
C PHE A 270 -12.38 15.62 -9.61
N GLU A 271 -13.09 15.53 -10.73
CA GLU A 271 -13.83 16.63 -11.34
C GLU A 271 -14.86 17.21 -10.37
N GLU A 272 -15.70 16.35 -9.77
CA GLU A 272 -16.69 16.76 -8.76
C GLU A 272 -16.03 17.51 -7.59
N TRP A 273 -14.86 17.05 -7.16
CA TRP A 273 -14.12 17.73 -6.10
C TRP A 273 -13.59 19.09 -6.54
N ILE A 274 -13.02 19.19 -7.75
CA ILE A 274 -12.53 20.45 -8.32
C ILE A 274 -13.65 21.46 -8.49
N GLU A 275 -14.82 21.05 -8.97
CA GLU A 275 -15.99 21.93 -9.14
C GLU A 275 -16.41 22.57 -7.81
N ILE A 276 -16.39 21.78 -6.72
CA ILE A 276 -16.80 22.26 -5.39
C ILE A 276 -15.75 23.17 -4.74
N HIS A 277 -14.47 22.81 -4.83
CA HIS A 277 -13.41 23.45 -4.02
C HIS A 277 -12.61 24.50 -4.80
N HIS A 278 -12.37 24.24 -6.10
CA HIS A 278 -11.52 25.07 -6.97
C HIS A 278 -12.15 25.26 -8.36
N PRO A 279 -13.36 25.82 -8.47
CA PRO A 279 -14.09 25.91 -9.75
C PRO A 279 -13.32 26.65 -10.84
N TYR A 280 -12.37 27.52 -10.48
CA TYR A 280 -11.47 28.19 -11.43
C TYR A 280 -10.57 27.23 -12.22
N LEU A 281 -10.28 26.04 -11.69
CA LEU A 281 -9.47 25.02 -12.37
C LEU A 281 -10.29 24.16 -13.34
N LEU A 282 -11.62 24.20 -13.28
CA LEU A 282 -12.50 23.34 -14.07
C LEU A 282 -12.30 23.50 -15.59
N PRO A 283 -12.13 24.71 -16.16
CA PRO A 283 -11.83 24.85 -17.59
C PRO A 283 -10.52 24.16 -18.01
N ALA A 284 -9.48 24.26 -17.18
CA ALA A 284 -8.21 23.58 -17.45
C ALA A 284 -8.36 22.06 -17.31
N PHE A 285 -9.12 21.59 -16.32
CA PHE A 285 -9.44 20.18 -16.16
C PHE A 285 -10.13 19.59 -17.41
N HIS A 286 -11.16 20.27 -17.92
CA HIS A 286 -11.88 19.83 -19.12
C HIS A 286 -11.00 19.87 -20.36
N GLN A 287 -10.16 20.90 -20.49
CA GLN A 287 -9.16 20.96 -21.56
C GLN A 287 -8.23 19.75 -21.52
N TYR A 288 -7.65 19.43 -20.37
CA TYR A 288 -6.74 18.28 -20.24
C TYR A 288 -7.43 16.94 -20.45
N LEU A 289 -8.67 16.80 -19.98
CA LEU A 289 -9.47 15.61 -20.25
C LEU A 289 -9.69 15.44 -21.75
N GLN A 290 -10.11 16.49 -22.45
CA GLN A 290 -10.32 16.44 -23.89
C GLN A 290 -9.04 16.14 -24.67
N GLU A 291 -7.92 16.79 -24.32
CA GLU A 291 -6.61 16.55 -24.94
C GLU A 291 -6.10 15.12 -24.73
N THR A 292 -6.40 14.51 -23.58
CA THR A 292 -5.96 13.14 -23.27
C THR A 292 -6.84 12.06 -23.92
N LEU A 293 -8.09 12.40 -24.29
CA LEU A 293 -9.03 11.49 -24.95
C LEU A 293 -8.77 11.35 -26.47
N LEU A 294 -8.04 12.29 -27.07
CA LEU A 294 -7.64 12.31 -28.49
C LEU A 294 -6.43 11.40 -28.74
#